data_AF-A0A1J5RD90-F1
#
_entry.id   AF-A0A1J5RD90-F1
#
_cell.length_a   1.000
_cell.length_b   1.000
_cell.length_c   1.000
_cell.angle_alpha   90.00
_cell.angle_beta   90.00
_cell.angle_gamma   90.00
#
_symmetry.space_group_name_H-M   'P 1'
#
loop_
_entity.id
_entity.type
_entity.pdbx_description
1 polymer ?
#
loop_
_entity_poly.entity_id
_entity_poly.type
_entity_poly.pdbx_seq_one_letter_code
_entity_poly.pdbx_strand_id
1 'polypeptide(L)' 'MTCPNILFPYAREAVSDMVTRAGFPPVLLSPINFEALFLQQKQHQAEQAGAVTH' A
#
# COMPACT_ATOMS: atom_id res chain seq x y z
N MET A 1 11.47 4.79 -5.14
CA MET A 1 10.07 4.46 -4.83
C MET A 1 9.39 3.61 -5.92
N THR A 2 10.16 2.99 -6.82
CA THR A 2 9.61 2.30 -8.02
C THR A 2 9.11 0.88 -7.72
N CYS A 3 9.73 0.16 -6.78
CA CYS A 3 9.39 -1.23 -6.46
C CYS A 3 7.91 -1.47 -6.11
N PRO A 4 7.24 -0.71 -5.23
CA PRO A 4 5.84 -0.96 -4.89
C PRO A 4 4.90 -0.72 -6.09
N ASN A 5 5.18 0.27 -6.94
CA ASN A 5 4.41 0.51 -8.17
C ASN A 5 4.54 -0.66 -9.17
N ILE A 6 5.71 -1.30 -9.24
CA ILE A 6 5.92 -2.48 -10.09
C ILE A 6 5.20 -3.70 -9.53
N LEU A 7 5.23 -3.90 -8.21
CA LEU A 7 4.66 -5.09 -7.56
C LEU A 7 3.14 -5.02 -7.41
N PHE A 8 2.56 -3.82 -7.30
CA PHE A 8 1.13 -3.63 -7.02
C PHE A 8 0.18 -4.29 -8.04
N PRO A 9 0.41 -4.20 -9.36
CA PRO A 9 -0.45 -4.88 -10.34
C PRO A 9 -0.52 -6.40 -10.11
N TYR A 10 0.61 -7.04 -9.80
CA TYR A 10 0.65 -8.48 -9.54
C TYR A 10 -0.08 -8.85 -8.24
N ALA A 11 0.11 -8.05 -7.19
CA ALA A 11 -0.61 -8.26 -5.93
C ALA A 11 -2.12 -8.08 -6.11
N ARG A 12 -2.55 -7.09 -6.89
CA ARG A 12 -3.97 -6.85 -7.21
C ARG A 12 -4.60 -8.04 -7.92
N GLU A 13 -3.93 -8.59 -8.95
CA GLU A 13 -4.42 -9.77 -9.65
C GLU A 13 -4.48 -10.99 -8.72
N ALA A 14 -3.42 -11.27 -7.96
CA ALA A 14 -3.38 -12.42 -7.06
C ALA A 14 -4.51 -12.39 -6.00
N VAL A 15 -4.84 -11.21 -5.48
CA VAL A 15 -5.96 -11.03 -4.55
C VAL A 15 -7.29 -11.25 -5.24
N SER A 16 -7.51 -10.65 -6.43
CA SER A 16 -8.73 -10.85 -7.22
C SER A 16 -8.97 -12.33 -7.54
N ASP A 17 -7.92 -13.04 -7.94
CA ASP A 17 -7.96 -14.48 -8.23
C ASP A 17 -8.30 -15.29 -6.99
N MET A 18 -7.69 -14.98 -5.84
CA MET A 18 -7.98 -15.67 -4.58
C MET A 18 -9.43 -15.50 -4.15
N VAL A 19 -9.95 -14.27 -4.23
CA VAL A 19 -11.34 -13.95 -3.88
C VAL A 19 -12.32 -14.68 -4.80
N THR A 20 -12.03 -14.69 -6.10
CA THR A 20 -12.86 -15.39 -7.10
C THR A 20 -12.87 -16.89 -6.86
N ARG A 21 -11.71 -17.51 -6.60
CA ARG A 21 -11.62 -18.95 -6.27
C ARG A 21 -12.34 -19.32 -4.98
N ALA A 22 -12.47 -18.38 -4.04
CA ALA A 22 -13.23 -18.58 -2.82
C ALA A 22 -14.77 -18.47 -3.03
N GLY A 23 -15.23 -18.26 -4.27
CA GLY A 23 -16.65 -18.20 -4.63
C GLY A 23 -17.29 -16.82 -4.46
N PHE A 24 -16.48 -15.80 -4.14
CA PHE A 24 -16.94 -14.42 -4.04
C PHE A 24 -16.83 -13.69 -5.38
N PRO A 25 -17.57 -12.60 -5.58
CA PRO A 25 -17.38 -11.72 -6.74
C PRO A 25 -15.94 -11.17 -6.81
N PRO A 26 -15.38 -10.95 -8.01
CA PRO A 26 -14.04 -10.39 -8.16
C PRO A 26 -13.90 -9.03 -7.48
N VAL A 27 -12.78 -8.82 -6.79
CA VAL A 27 -12.45 -7.54 -6.13
C VAL A 27 -11.34 -6.85 -6.90
N LEU A 28 -11.65 -5.66 -7.40
CA LEU A 28 -10.68 -4.79 -8.07
C LEU A 28 -10.17 -3.75 -7.08
N LEU A 29 -8.92 -3.92 -6.63
CA LEU A 29 -8.28 -2.93 -5.78
C LEU A 29 -8.12 -1.61 -6.54
N SER A 30 -8.52 -0.52 -5.90
CA SER A 30 -8.30 0.83 -6.43
C SER A 30 -6.80 1.14 -6.53
N PRO A 31 -6.38 1.98 -7.50
CA PRO A 31 -4.99 2.43 -7.59
C PRO A 31 -4.52 3.11 -6.31
N ILE A 32 -3.28 2.86 -5.91
CA ILE A 32 -2.65 3.43 -4.71
C ILE A 32 -1.59 4.44 -5.12
N ASN A 33 -1.58 5.62 -4.49
CA ASN A 33 -0.49 6.58 -4.61
C ASN A 33 0.60 6.29 -3.56
N PHE A 34 1.55 5.43 -3.91
CA PHE A 34 2.63 5.03 -3.01
C PHE A 34 3.60 6.17 -2.64
N GLU A 35 3.72 7.20 -3.49
CA GLU A 35 4.56 8.37 -3.20
C GLU A 35 3.97 9.17 -2.03
N ALA A 36 2.67 9.45 -2.09
CA ALA A 36 1.97 10.17 -1.02
C ALA A 36 2.04 9.39 0.31
N LEU A 37 1.86 8.07 0.27
CA LEU A 37 1.98 7.22 1.46
C LEU A 37 3.39 7.27 2.06
N PHE A 38 4.43 7.23 1.23
CA PHE A 38 5.81 7.33 1.72
C PHE A 38 6.10 8.70 2.35
N LEU A 39 5.64 9.78 1.71
CA LEU A 39 5.78 11.14 2.25
C LEU A 39 5.08 11.29 3.60
N GLN A 40 3.85 10.78 3.72
CA GLN A 40 3.10 10.79 4.96
C GLN A 40 3.82 9.98 6.06
N GLN A 41 4.34 8.79 5.74
CA GLN A 41 5.10 7.98 6.68
C GLN A 41 6.37 8.72 7.17
N LYS A 42 7.09 9.38 6.26
CA LYS A 42 8.30 10.15 6.61
C LYS A 42 7.97 11.33 7.53
N GLN A 43 6.85 12.03 7.29
CA GLN A 43 6.38 13.10 8.18
C GLN A 43 6.07 12.58 9.57
N HIS A 44 5.27 11.51 9.68
CA HIS A 44 4.97 10.87 10.97
C HIS A 44 6.24 10.42 11.72
N GLN A 45 7.25 9.92 11.01
CA GLN A 45 8.50 9.48 11.63
C GLN A 45 9.35 10.65 12.12
N ALA A 46 9.34 11.79 11.41
CA ALA A 46 10.00 13.02 11.86
C ALA A 46 9.32 13.62 13.12
N GLU A 47 7.99 13.58 13.18
CA GLU A 47 7.21 14.01 14.35
C GLU A 47 7.49 13.13 15.58
N GLN A 48 7.58 11.82 15.40
CA GLN A 48 7.89 10.87 16.49
C GLN A 48 9.33 11.03 17.00
N ALA A 49 10.29 11.36 16.15
CA ALA A 49 11.68 11.60 16.56
C ALA A 49 11.85 12.89 17.39
N GLY A 50 11.00 13.90 17.19
CA GLY A 50 11.01 15.14 17.97
C GLY A 50 10.41 15.01 19.38
N ALA A 51 9.59 13.99 19.64
CA ALA A 51 8.89 13.79 20.91
C ALA A 51 9.72 13.06 21.99
N VAL A 52 10.90 12.52 21.67
CA VAL A 52 11.74 11.71 22.59
C VAL A 52 12.83 12.53 23.30
N THR A 53 12.94 13.85 23.04
CA THR A 53 14.02 14.69 23.61
C THR A 53 13.56 15.61 24.75
N HIS A 54 12.55 15.21 25.54
CA HIS A 54 12.16 15.94 26.74
C HIS A 54 12.04 15.06 27.97
#